data_AF-A0A6L8N7K1-F1
#
_entry.id   AF-A0A6L8N7K1-F1
#
_cell.length_a   1.000
_cell.length_b   1.000
_cell.length_c   1.000
_cell.angle_alpha   90.00
_cell.angle_beta   90.00
_cell.angle_gamma   90.00
#
_symmetry.space_group_name_H-M   'P 1'
#
loop_
_entity.id
_entity.type
_entity.pdbx_description
1 polymer ?
#
loop_
_entity_poly.entity_id
_entity_poly.type
_entity_poly.pdbx_seq_one_letter_code
_entity_poly.pdbx_strand_id
1 'polypeptide(L)'
;MALAKKGSRRIVVDGVEYRWRVSRKHWCCDYEGSTVGYVAEDATRPGTTLVVETGRPAVLNPDMVPTEVVLPREVAAGIRAARSKGWTPGSNGSPFKLHLSAA
;
A
#
# COMPACT_ATOMS: atom_id res chain seq x y z
N MET A 1 -10.31 -6.56 8.89
CA MET A 1 -10.96 -6.19 7.60
C MET A 1 -10.11 -6.78 6.48
N ALA A 2 -10.70 -7.49 5.53
CA ALA A 2 -9.98 -8.10 4.42
C ALA A 2 -10.13 -7.25 3.14
N LEU A 3 -9.08 -7.18 2.33
CA LEU A 3 -9.10 -6.49 1.04
C LEU A 3 -10.08 -7.17 0.08
N ALA A 4 -10.89 -6.36 -0.60
CA ALA A 4 -11.72 -6.84 -1.70
C ALA A 4 -10.84 -7.49 -2.79
N LYS A 5 -11.23 -8.68 -3.26
CA LYS A 5 -10.52 -9.41 -4.33
C LYS A 5 -10.55 -8.64 -5.66
N LYS A 6 -11.57 -7.82 -5.89
CA LYS A 6 -11.69 -6.99 -7.11
C LYS A 6 -10.71 -5.82 -7.06
N GLY A 7 -9.84 -5.70 -8.07
CA GLY A 7 -8.86 -4.62 -8.17
C GLY A 7 -7.61 -4.78 -7.29
N SER A 8 -7.46 -5.91 -6.59
CA SER A 8 -6.21 -6.28 -5.92
C SER A 8 -5.31 -7.10 -6.86
N ARG A 9 -4.00 -6.91 -6.70
CA ARG A 9 -2.93 -7.62 -7.39
C ARG A 9 -2.24 -8.56 -6.40
N ARG A 10 -1.63 -9.63 -6.91
CA ARG A 10 -0.80 -10.54 -6.10
C ARG A 10 0.68 -10.23 -6.29
N ILE A 11 1.47 -10.46 -5.25
CA ILE A 11 2.93 -10.39 -5.30
C ILE A 11 3.52 -11.39 -4.31
N VAL A 12 4.62 -12.02 -4.68
CA VAL A 12 5.40 -12.87 -3.77
C VAL A 12 6.58 -12.05 -3.26
N VAL A 13 6.75 -11.95 -1.95
CA VAL A 13 7.87 -11.26 -1.31
C VAL A 13 8.48 -12.22 -0.31
N ASP A 14 9.77 -12.53 -0.48
CA ASP A 14 10.52 -13.47 0.36
C ASP A 14 9.80 -14.82 0.57
N GLY A 15 9.15 -15.34 -0.48
CA GLY A 15 8.43 -16.62 -0.46
C GLY A 15 7.02 -16.57 0.14
N VAL A 16 6.54 -15.40 0.58
CA VAL A 16 5.18 -15.22 1.11
C VAL A 16 4.29 -14.53 0.07
N GLU A 17 3.09 -15.07 -0.16
CA GLU A 17 2.11 -14.46 -1.06
C GLU A 17 1.35 -13.32 -0.37
N TYR A 18 1.33 -12.16 -1.02
CA TYR A 18 0.59 -10.99 -0.58
C TYR A 18 -0.43 -10.56 -1.63
N ARG A 19 -1.52 -9.97 -1.17
CA ARG A 19 -2.45 -9.20 -2.00
C ARG A 19 -2.30 -7.74 -1.68
N TRP A 20 -2.31 -6.91 -2.72
CA TRP A 20 -2.20 -5.46 -2.54
C TRP A 20 -3.06 -4.71 -3.54
N ARG A 21 -3.44 -3.48 -3.19
CA ARG A 21 -4.14 -2.56 -4.09
C ARG A 21 -3.63 -1.16 -3.88
N VAL A 22 -3.65 -0.36 -4.94
CA VAL A 22 -3.49 1.09 -4.83
C VAL A 22 -4.74 1.66 -4.16
N SER A 23 -4.53 2.56 -3.21
CA SER A 23 -5.59 3.30 -2.54
C SER A 23 -5.28 4.79 -2.67
N ARG A 24 -6.22 5.52 -3.26
CA ARG A 24 -6.20 6.98 -3.24
C ARG A 24 -6.90 7.40 -1.96
N LYS A 25 -6.15 7.98 -1.02
CA LYS A 25 -6.76 8.51 0.20
C LYS A 25 -7.11 9.96 -0.05
N HIS A 26 -8.39 10.21 -0.23
CA HIS A 26 -8.95 11.54 -0.14
C HIS A 26 -9.12 11.83 1.34
N TRP A 27 -8.30 12.72 1.92
CA TRP A 27 -8.70 13.37 3.15
C TRP A 27 -9.92 14.22 2.78
N CYS A 28 -11.10 13.88 3.30
CA CYS A 28 -12.25 14.72 3.04
C CYS A 28 -11.94 16.10 3.63
N CYS A 29 -12.14 17.12 2.79
CA CYS A 29 -11.92 18.55 3.03
C CYS A 29 -10.56 19.17 2.63
N ASP A 30 -9.53 18.41 2.20
CA ASP A 30 -8.29 19.01 1.64
C ASP A 30 -7.97 18.45 0.24
N TYR A 31 -8.37 19.19 -0.80
CA TYR A 31 -8.10 18.84 -2.19
C TYR A 31 -6.62 19.02 -2.57
N GLU A 32 -5.87 19.84 -1.83
CA GLU A 32 -4.45 20.17 -2.07
C GLU A 32 -3.45 19.11 -1.58
N GLY A 33 -3.88 18.12 -0.79
CA GLY A 33 -2.96 17.22 -0.07
C GLY A 33 -3.13 15.72 -0.35
N SER A 34 -3.90 15.32 -1.35
CA SER A 34 -4.13 13.89 -1.60
C SER A 34 -2.83 13.19 -2.01
N THR A 35 -2.47 12.12 -1.30
CA THR A 35 -1.27 11.31 -1.63
C THR A 35 -1.64 9.93 -2.15
N VAL A 36 -0.79 9.40 -3.02
CA VAL A 36 -0.91 8.02 -3.49
C VAL A 36 -0.40 7.09 -2.40
N GLY A 37 -1.21 6.09 -2.07
CA GLY A 37 -0.83 5.02 -1.17
C GLY A 37 -1.21 3.65 -1.71
N TYR A 38 -0.84 2.62 -0.98
CA TYR A 38 -1.29 1.26 -1.25
C TYR A 38 -1.53 0.51 0.04
N VAL A 39 -2.34 -0.53 -0.08
CA VAL A 39 -2.73 -1.39 1.03
C VAL A 39 -2.34 -2.81 0.67
N ALA A 40 -1.74 -3.56 1.60
CA ALA A 40 -1.32 -4.93 1.40
C ALA A 40 -1.75 -5.84 2.57
N GLU A 41 -2.06 -7.10 2.29
CA GLU A 41 -2.36 -8.14 3.28
C GLU A 41 -1.80 -9.48 2.84
N ASP A 42 -1.74 -10.44 3.76
CA ASP A 42 -1.42 -11.83 3.44
C ASP A 42 -2.48 -12.43 2.49
N ALA A 43 -2.03 -13.05 1.40
CA ALA A 43 -2.93 -13.61 0.41
C ALA A 43 -3.62 -14.91 0.85
N THR A 44 -3.09 -15.59 1.85
CA THR A 44 -3.55 -16.89 2.32
C THR A 44 -4.33 -16.78 3.64
N ARG A 45 -3.83 -15.97 4.58
CA ARG A 45 -4.36 -15.78 5.93
C ARG A 45 -4.40 -14.29 6.30
N PRO A 46 -5.39 -13.54 5.79
CA PRO A 46 -5.48 -12.11 6.07
C PRO A 46 -5.75 -11.85 7.56
N GLY A 47 -4.78 -11.23 8.25
CA GLY A 47 -4.88 -10.80 9.66
C GLY A 47 -4.86 -9.27 9.78
N THR A 48 -3.66 -8.69 9.80
CA THR A 48 -3.45 -7.22 9.82
C THR A 48 -3.02 -6.69 8.46
N THR A 49 -3.67 -5.60 8.05
CA THR A 49 -3.41 -4.94 6.78
C THR A 49 -2.29 -3.92 6.93
N LEU A 50 -1.35 -3.91 5.99
CA LEU A 50 -0.36 -2.85 5.82
C LEU A 50 -0.98 -1.71 5.01
N VAL A 51 -0.88 -0.48 5.50
CA VAL A 51 -1.26 0.75 4.81
C VAL A 51 0.00 1.58 4.60
N VAL A 52 0.38 1.78 3.34
CA VAL A 52 1.56 2.57 2.97
C VAL A 52 1.14 3.87 2.31
N GLU A 53 1.65 4.98 2.84
CA GLU A 53 1.53 6.31 2.25
C GLU A 53 2.88 6.68 1.63
N THR A 54 2.90 7.05 0.35
CA THR A 54 4.16 7.31 -0.40
C THR A 54 4.60 8.77 -0.40
N GLY A 55 3.77 9.68 0.11
CA GLY A 55 4.00 11.12 0.03
C GLY A 55 3.87 11.72 -1.38
N ARG A 56 3.70 10.90 -2.43
CA ARG A 56 3.51 11.38 -3.80
C ARG A 56 2.13 12.01 -3.95
N PRO A 57 2.00 13.21 -4.56
CA PRO A 57 0.70 13.80 -4.81
C PRO A 57 -0.13 12.88 -5.72
N ALA A 58 -1.43 12.82 -5.48
CA ALA A 58 -2.40 12.07 -6.29
C ALA A 58 -3.03 12.93 -7.39
N VAL A 59 -2.45 14.10 -7.67
CA VAL A 59 -2.94 15.06 -8.66
C VAL A 59 -2.57 14.59 -10.06
N LEU A 60 -3.59 14.04 -10.73
CA LEU A 60 -3.63 13.74 -12.15
C LEU A 60 -3.51 15.02 -12.98
N ASN A 61 -2.28 15.44 -13.31
CA ASN A 61 -2.09 16.30 -14.47
C ASN A 61 -2.49 15.51 -15.73
N PRO A 62 -3.32 16.05 -16.63
CA PRO A 62 -3.76 15.35 -17.86
C PRO A 62 -2.61 14.87 -18.74
N ASP A 63 -1.47 15.57 -18.67
CA ASP A 63 -0.27 15.31 -19.47
C ASP A 63 0.75 14.41 -18.75
N MET A 64 0.46 13.98 -17.52
CA MET A 64 1.35 13.09 -16.80
C MET A 64 1.21 11.66 -17.31
N VAL A 65 2.27 11.20 -18.00
CA VAL A 65 2.57 9.77 -18.18
C VAL A 65 2.48 9.09 -16.80
N PRO A 66 1.97 7.85 -16.66
CA PRO A 66 1.74 7.19 -15.36
C PRO A 66 3.02 6.91 -14.54
N THR A 67 3.70 7.94 -14.07
CA THR A 67 4.75 7.88 -13.04
C THR A 67 4.12 7.66 -11.66
N GLU A 68 2.79 7.80 -11.56
CA GLU A 68 1.93 7.57 -10.38
C GLU A 68 1.56 6.10 -10.12
N VAL A 69 2.04 5.17 -10.93
CA VAL A 69 1.75 3.74 -10.72
C VAL A 69 2.66 3.22 -9.62
N VAL A 70 2.10 2.91 -8.45
CA VAL A 70 2.81 2.14 -7.42
C VAL A 70 3.31 0.85 -8.06
N LEU A 71 4.63 0.69 -8.13
CA LEU A 71 5.26 -0.43 -8.81
C LEU A 71 5.34 -1.65 -7.89
N PRO A 72 5.24 -2.88 -8.43
CA PRO A 72 5.43 -4.09 -7.64
C PRO A 72 6.75 -4.10 -6.85
N ARG A 73 7.82 -3.53 -7.40
CA ARG A 73 9.12 -3.41 -6.72
C ARG A 73 9.05 -2.55 -5.45
N GLU A 74 8.25 -1.49 -5.48
CA GLU A 74 8.06 -0.58 -4.34
C GLU A 74 7.21 -1.24 -3.27
N VAL A 75 6.18 -1.98 -3.70
CA VAL A 75 5.35 -2.80 -2.81
C VAL A 75 6.20 -3.83 -2.09
N ALA A 76 7.07 -4.55 -2.81
CA ALA A 76 7.99 -5.51 -2.22
C ALA A 76 8.97 -4.86 -1.22
N ALA A 77 9.50 -3.68 -1.55
CA ALA A 77 10.36 -2.93 -0.64
C ALA A 77 9.62 -2.48 0.63
N GLY A 78 8.41 -1.92 0.50
CA GLY A 78 7.61 -1.48 1.64
C GLY A 78 7.10 -2.63 2.49
N ILE A 79 6.78 -3.79 1.91
CA ILE A 79 6.46 -5.02 2.67
C ILE A 79 7.67 -5.46 3.51
N ARG A 80 8.87 -5.50 2.92
CA ARG A 80 10.10 -5.83 3.67
C ARG A 80 10.37 -4.83 4.79
N ALA A 81 10.23 -3.53 4.52
CA ALA A 81 10.39 -2.47 5.51
C ALA A 81 9.34 -2.53 6.62
N ALA A 82 8.10 -2.88 6.31
CA ALA A 82 7.05 -3.06 7.30
C ALA A 82 7.35 -4.28 8.20
N ARG A 83 7.76 -5.41 7.60
CA ARG A 83 8.17 -6.61 8.35
C ARG A 83 9.35 -6.33 9.27
N SER A 84 10.37 -5.60 8.81
CA SER A 84 11.50 -5.22 9.67
C SER A 84 11.09 -4.27 10.80
N LYS A 85 9.98 -3.53 10.65
CA LYS A 85 9.39 -2.66 11.68
C LYS A 85 8.33 -3.36 12.55
N GLY A 86 8.20 -4.69 12.45
CA GLY A 86 7.31 -5.49 13.31
C GLY A 86 5.91 -5.77 12.74
N TRP A 87 5.64 -5.42 11.49
CA TRP A 87 4.39 -5.83 10.85
C TRP A 87 4.33 -7.35 10.70
N THR A 88 3.29 -7.96 11.28
CA THR A 88 3.07 -9.41 11.27
C THR A 88 1.76 -9.74 10.54
N PRO A 89 1.79 -10.07 9.23
CA PRO A 89 0.60 -10.11 8.36
C PRO A 89 -0.54 -11.02 8.87
N GLY A 90 -0.17 -12.15 9.47
CA GLY A 90 -1.11 -13.15 9.97
C GLY A 90 -1.68 -12.87 11.37
N SER A 91 -1.17 -11.86 12.08
CA SER A 91 -1.68 -11.48 13.40
C SER A 91 -2.94 -10.64 13.26
N ASN A 92 -3.96 -10.92 14.06
CA ASN A 92 -5.14 -10.06 14.13
C ASN A 92 -4.78 -8.76 14.84
N GLY A 93 -5.21 -7.63 14.29
CA GLY A 93 -4.96 -6.33 14.90
C GLY A 93 -5.30 -5.14 14.02
N SER A 94 -5.01 -3.96 14.54
CA SER A 94 -5.17 -2.69 13.83
C SER A 94 -4.26 -2.64 12.59
N PRO A 95 -4.65 -1.88 11.54
CA PRO A 95 -3.80 -1.70 10.37
C PRO A 95 -2.44 -1.13 10.72
N PHE A 96 -1.37 -1.72 10.19
CA PHE A 96 -0.01 -1.23 10.34
C PHE A 96 0.24 -0.10 9.34
N LYS A 97 0.55 1.10 9.81
CA LYS A 97 0.78 2.27 8.95
C LYS A 97 2.27 2.49 8.73
N LEU A 98 2.66 2.63 7.47
CA LEU A 98 4.02 2.97 7.07
C LEU A 98 3.99 4.23 6.21
N HIS A 99 4.69 5.27 6.64
CA HIS A 99 4.91 6.46 5.82
C HIS A 99 6.28 6.34 5.16
N LEU A 100 6.32 6.30 3.84
CA LEU A 100 7.54 6.44 3.06
C LEU A 100 7.72 7.93 2.80
N SER A 101 8.73 8.55 3.41
CA SER A 101 9.14 9.90 3.04
C SER A 101 9.59 9.87 1.57
N ALA A 102 8.96 10.70 0.73
CA ALA A 102 9.50 10.98 -0.60
C ALA A 102 10.92 11.53 -0.42
N ALA A 103 11.90 10.88 -1.02
CA ALA A 103 13.26 11.42 -1.16
C ALA A 103 13.29 12.43 -2.31
#